data_AF-A0A2N5PWP8-F1
#
_entry.id   AF-A0A2N5PWP8-F1
#
_cell.length_a   1.000
_cell.length_b   1.000
_cell.length_c   1.000
_cell.angle_alpha   90.00
_cell.angle_beta   90.00
_cell.angle_gamma   90.00
#
_symmetry.space_group_name_H-M   'P 1'
#
loop_
_entity.id
_entity.type
_entity.pdbx_description
1 polymer ?
#
loop_
_entity_poly.entity_id
_entity_poly.type
_entity_poly.pdbx_seq_one_letter_code
_entity_poly.pdbx_strand_id
1 'polypeptide(L)'
;MGLRSFFRSVGNWVKEKVGNAVDWVRDKLSGKRYDESDVADHVDVDAVLAEFRKSINDDIVEAEKKCMRDISSLFSDLIERTQEKFPDLVDIIKTEQDKAEKELNGTIMRYVKEHLSKNDPKFLKVLKMNPGSAKSDALKLATEQALENAEKAFNSRLKKYAEDILREFTSRLNSRISDQEGRMSQRIGELEILQAEAESGQIDVDALKDSSSPVMESAQCIIRMLEMEM
;
A
#
# COMPACT_ATOMS: atom_id res chain seq x y z
N MET A 1 4.32 -13.14 -8.33
CA MET A 1 4.00 -13.75 -7.01
C MET A 1 2.93 -12.89 -6.33
N GLY A 2 1.91 -13.48 -5.70
CA GLY A 2 0.81 -12.70 -5.12
C GLY A 2 1.16 -12.07 -3.76
N LEU A 3 0.58 -10.89 -3.46
CA LEU A 3 0.71 -10.16 -2.18
C LEU A 3 0.61 -11.06 -0.93
N ARG A 4 -0.29 -12.06 -0.92
CA ARG A 4 -0.43 -13.01 0.20
C ARG A 4 0.79 -13.93 0.40
N SER A 5 1.45 -14.35 -0.67
CA SER A 5 2.67 -15.17 -0.58
C SER A 5 3.87 -14.37 -0.08
N PHE A 6 3.88 -13.08 -0.43
CA PHE A 6 4.87 -12.11 -0.01
C PHE A 6 4.78 -11.82 1.50
N PHE A 7 3.58 -11.52 2.02
CA PHE A 7 3.37 -11.29 3.45
C PHE A 7 3.76 -12.50 4.33
N ARG A 8 3.47 -13.72 3.86
CA ARG A 8 3.82 -14.95 4.59
C ARG A 8 5.34 -15.20 4.64
N SER A 9 6.08 -14.75 3.64
CA SER A 9 7.54 -14.88 3.56
C SER A 9 8.25 -13.97 4.56
N VAL A 10 7.79 -12.73 4.69
CA VAL A 10 8.33 -11.73 5.62
C VAL A 10 8.08 -12.15 7.08
N GLY A 11 6.86 -12.55 7.42
CA GLY A 11 6.51 -12.97 8.79
C GLY A 11 7.24 -14.22 9.28
N ASN A 12 7.45 -15.21 8.40
CA ASN A 12 8.21 -16.41 8.76
C ASN A 12 9.70 -16.11 8.98
N TRP A 13 10.28 -15.25 8.13
CA TRP A 13 11.69 -14.89 8.21
C TRP A 13 12.01 -14.06 9.47
N VAL A 14 11.14 -13.09 9.81
CA VAL A 14 11.28 -12.31 11.06
C VAL A 14 11.09 -13.20 12.28
N LYS A 15 10.13 -14.13 12.27
CA LYS A 15 9.94 -15.06 13.41
C LYS A 15 11.13 -16.00 13.62
N GLU A 16 11.76 -16.48 12.56
CA GLU A 16 12.89 -17.42 12.64
C GLU A 16 14.17 -16.75 13.16
N LYS A 17 14.51 -15.55 12.67
CA LYS A 17 15.69 -14.79 13.14
C LYS A 17 15.51 -14.22 14.54
N VAL A 18 14.28 -13.80 14.87
CA VAL A 18 14.02 -13.10 16.13
C VAL A 18 13.79 -14.04 17.31
N GLY A 19 13.59 -15.35 17.09
CA GLY A 19 13.47 -16.34 18.16
C GLY A 19 14.63 -16.33 19.16
N ASN A 20 15.87 -16.26 18.67
CA ASN A 20 17.06 -16.17 19.52
C ASN A 20 17.14 -14.85 20.30
N ALA A 21 16.65 -13.76 19.71
CA ALA A 21 16.66 -12.45 20.36
C ALA A 21 15.53 -12.31 21.40
N VAL A 22 14.39 -12.98 21.18
CA VAL A 22 13.29 -13.09 22.15
C VAL A 22 13.76 -13.80 23.42
N ASP A 23 14.45 -14.92 23.26
CA ASP A 23 15.02 -15.68 24.37
C ASP A 23 16.07 -14.85 25.14
N TRP A 24 16.82 -13.99 24.45
CA TRP A 24 17.78 -13.07 25.07
C TRP A 24 17.12 -12.04 26.00
N VAL A 25 16.01 -11.41 25.60
CA VAL A 25 15.27 -10.44 26.44
C VAL A 25 14.72 -11.12 27.69
N ARG A 26 14.14 -12.31 27.50
CA ARG A 26 13.66 -13.15 28.58
C ARG A 26 14.77 -13.45 29.59
N ASP A 27 15.93 -13.90 29.11
CA ASP A 27 17.03 -14.32 29.97
C ASP A 27 17.62 -13.14 30.76
N LYS A 28 17.68 -11.94 30.16
CA LYS A 28 18.22 -10.73 30.82
C LYS A 28 17.26 -10.07 31.81
N LEU A 29 15.95 -10.10 31.56
CA LEU A 29 14.97 -9.36 32.37
C LEU A 29 14.16 -10.24 33.36
N SER A 30 14.23 -11.56 33.26
CA SER A 30 13.49 -12.47 34.15
C SER A 30 14.04 -12.53 35.58
N GLY A 31 15.34 -12.25 35.77
CA GLY A 31 16.05 -12.45 37.05
C GLY A 31 15.87 -11.36 38.11
N LYS A 32 15.32 -10.20 37.75
CA LYS A 32 15.13 -9.06 38.66
C LYS A 32 13.71 -8.52 38.58
N ARG A 33 13.16 -7.99 39.67
CA ARG A 33 11.92 -7.19 39.64
C ARG A 33 12.29 -5.76 39.27
N TYR A 34 11.52 -5.14 38.40
CA TYR A 34 11.71 -3.74 38.03
C TYR A 34 11.01 -2.81 39.03
N ASP A 35 11.77 -1.90 39.63
CA ASP A 35 11.27 -0.79 40.44
C ASP A 35 11.32 0.52 39.63
N GLU A 36 10.16 1.18 39.50
CA GLU A 36 10.03 2.44 38.76
C GLU A 36 10.57 3.65 39.53
N SER A 37 10.83 3.50 40.83
CA SER A 37 11.47 4.53 41.63
C SER A 37 12.99 4.44 41.63
N ASP A 38 13.56 3.33 41.13
CA ASP A 38 15.00 3.10 41.07
C ASP A 38 15.57 3.49 39.70
N VAL A 39 16.46 4.49 39.71
CA VAL A 39 17.18 4.96 38.54
C VAL A 39 18.10 3.87 37.97
N ALA A 40 18.66 2.99 38.81
CA ALA A 40 19.51 1.90 38.34
C ALA A 40 18.71 0.90 37.50
N ASP A 41 17.51 0.51 37.95
CA ASP A 41 16.61 -0.37 37.20
C ASP A 41 16.14 0.25 35.87
N HIS A 42 15.91 1.57 35.85
CA HIS A 42 15.63 2.30 34.63
C HIS A 42 16.76 2.19 33.60
N VAL A 43 18.01 2.35 34.04
CA VAL A 43 19.21 2.29 33.19
C VAL A 43 19.47 0.86 32.73
N ASP A 44 19.37 -0.13 33.62
CA ASP A 44 19.55 -1.54 33.31
C ASP A 44 18.54 -2.01 32.23
N VAL A 45 17.26 -1.69 32.40
CA VAL A 45 16.22 -2.06 31.43
C VAL A 45 16.43 -1.36 30.08
N ASP A 46 16.75 -0.07 30.08
CA ASP A 46 17.00 0.67 28.84
C ASP A 46 18.22 0.12 28.09
N ALA A 47 19.29 -0.26 28.81
CA ALA A 47 20.47 -0.86 28.22
C ALA A 47 20.15 -2.22 27.59
N VAL A 48 19.41 -3.08 28.29
CA VAL A 48 18.98 -4.39 27.78
C VAL A 48 18.11 -4.20 26.53
N LEU A 49 17.12 -3.31 26.56
CA LEU A 49 16.26 -3.05 25.40
C LEU A 49 17.03 -2.43 24.22
N ALA A 50 18.02 -1.59 24.48
CA ALA A 50 18.87 -1.02 23.44
C ALA A 50 19.75 -2.09 22.77
N GLU A 51 20.33 -3.00 23.55
CA GLU A 51 21.13 -4.11 23.02
C GLU A 51 20.26 -5.12 22.26
N PHE A 52 19.05 -5.41 22.74
CA PHE A 52 18.07 -6.19 21.97
C PHE A 52 17.72 -5.53 20.64
N ARG A 53 17.39 -4.24 20.64
CA ARG A 53 17.09 -3.51 19.40
C ARG A 53 18.25 -3.57 18.43
N LYS A 54 19.49 -3.45 18.93
CA LYS A 54 20.70 -3.58 18.11
C LYS A 54 20.86 -4.99 17.53
N SER A 55 20.56 -6.04 18.31
CA SER A 55 20.71 -7.43 17.85
C SER A 55 19.72 -7.81 16.74
N ILE A 56 18.51 -7.24 16.76
CA ILE A 56 17.48 -7.50 15.72
C ILE A 56 17.50 -6.46 14.59
N ASN A 57 18.29 -5.38 14.70
CA ASN A 57 18.21 -4.24 13.79
C ASN A 57 18.51 -4.62 12.35
N ASP A 58 19.62 -5.33 12.14
CA ASP A 58 20.08 -5.65 10.79
C ASP A 58 19.09 -6.60 10.11
N ASP A 59 18.53 -7.54 10.87
CA ASP A 59 17.49 -8.45 10.38
C ASP A 59 16.23 -7.66 10.00
N ILE A 60 15.70 -6.81 10.89
CA ILE A 60 14.50 -6.01 10.59
C ILE A 60 14.74 -5.11 9.37
N VAL A 61 15.89 -4.45 9.28
CA VAL A 61 16.22 -3.59 8.13
C VAL A 61 16.31 -4.41 6.84
N GLU A 62 16.87 -5.62 6.87
CA GLU A 62 16.91 -6.50 5.71
C GLU A 62 15.50 -6.96 5.29
N ALA A 63 14.65 -7.34 6.25
CA ALA A 63 13.24 -7.67 5.99
C ALA A 63 12.50 -6.49 5.35
N GLU A 64 12.60 -5.29 5.94
CA GLU A 64 11.96 -4.09 5.41
C GLU A 64 12.49 -3.78 4.00
N LYS A 65 13.80 -3.84 3.75
CA LYS A 65 14.37 -3.62 2.40
C LYS A 65 13.90 -4.64 1.37
N LYS A 66 13.82 -5.92 1.74
CA LYS A 66 13.26 -6.95 0.86
C LYS A 66 11.81 -6.65 0.55
N CYS A 67 11.04 -6.27 1.58
CA CYS A 67 9.66 -5.89 1.45
C CYS A 67 9.49 -4.70 0.49
N MET A 68 10.30 -3.65 0.68
CA MET A 68 10.29 -2.48 -0.18
C MET A 68 10.60 -2.82 -1.64
N ARG A 69 11.60 -3.67 -1.91
CA ARG A 69 11.92 -4.08 -3.29
C ARG A 69 10.75 -4.77 -3.99
N ASP A 70 10.09 -5.70 -3.31
CA ASP A 70 8.96 -6.43 -3.87
C ASP A 70 7.75 -5.50 -4.08
N ILE A 71 7.53 -4.54 -3.18
CA ILE A 71 6.54 -3.48 -3.36
C ILE A 71 6.87 -2.64 -4.59
N SER A 72 8.08 -2.11 -4.71
CA SER A 72 8.49 -1.30 -5.87
C SER A 72 8.35 -2.07 -7.19
N SER A 73 8.59 -3.38 -7.20
CA SER A 73 8.33 -4.23 -8.37
C SER A 73 6.84 -4.28 -8.73
N LEU A 74 5.94 -4.47 -7.74
CA LEU A 74 4.49 -4.48 -7.99
C LEU A 74 3.99 -3.12 -8.50
N PHE A 75 4.53 -2.03 -7.96
CA PHE A 75 4.24 -0.68 -8.45
C PHE A 75 4.72 -0.48 -9.88
N SER A 76 5.93 -0.98 -10.21
CA SER A 76 6.48 -0.91 -11.57
C SER A 76 5.61 -1.67 -12.58
N ASP A 77 5.20 -2.89 -12.24
CA ASP A 77 4.29 -3.69 -13.07
C ASP A 77 2.94 -2.96 -13.27
N LEU A 78 2.43 -2.31 -12.22
CA LEU A 78 1.19 -1.54 -12.29
C LEU A 78 1.35 -0.30 -13.19
N ILE A 79 2.48 0.41 -13.09
CA ILE A 79 2.80 1.56 -13.94
C ILE A 79 2.85 1.13 -15.41
N GLU A 80 3.58 0.06 -15.75
CA GLU A 80 3.74 -0.40 -17.13
C GLU A 80 2.38 -0.74 -17.75
N ARG A 81 1.54 -1.50 -17.03
CA ARG A 81 0.18 -1.85 -17.48
C ARG A 81 -0.76 -0.65 -17.58
N THR A 82 -0.55 0.36 -16.74
CA THR A 82 -1.38 1.57 -16.74
C THR A 82 -0.96 2.53 -17.85
N GLN A 83 0.33 2.64 -18.14
CA GLN A 83 0.88 3.54 -19.16
C GLN A 83 0.27 3.28 -20.54
N GLU A 84 0.02 2.01 -20.88
CA GLU A 84 -0.57 1.60 -22.16
C GLU A 84 -2.03 2.06 -22.33
N LYS A 85 -2.81 2.09 -21.24
CA LYS A 85 -4.27 2.32 -21.30
C LYS A 85 -4.71 3.68 -20.77
N PHE A 86 -4.03 4.16 -19.73
CA PHE A 86 -4.37 5.36 -18.97
C PHE A 86 -3.09 6.11 -18.53
N PRO A 87 -2.31 6.67 -19.48
CA PRO A 87 -1.00 7.27 -19.19
C PRO A 87 -1.07 8.42 -18.17
N ASP A 88 -2.18 9.14 -18.09
CA ASP A 88 -2.37 10.24 -17.14
C ASP A 88 -2.55 9.78 -15.68
N LEU A 89 -2.84 8.49 -15.45
CA LEU A 89 -2.98 7.91 -14.11
C LEU A 89 -1.64 7.42 -13.53
N VAL A 90 -0.60 7.35 -14.35
CA VAL A 90 0.72 6.84 -13.94
C VAL A 90 1.36 7.72 -12.87
N ASP A 91 1.19 9.03 -12.95
CA ASP A 91 1.74 9.96 -11.96
C ASP A 91 1.13 9.77 -10.56
N ILE A 92 -0.12 9.31 -10.50
CA ILE A 92 -0.78 8.97 -9.23
C ILE A 92 -0.11 7.75 -8.61
N ILE A 93 0.14 6.71 -9.41
CA ILE A 93 0.79 5.48 -8.95
C ILE A 93 2.20 5.81 -8.42
N LYS A 94 2.98 6.61 -9.15
CA LYS A 94 4.31 7.05 -8.73
C LYS A 94 4.27 7.85 -7.42
N THR A 95 3.32 8.79 -7.30
CA THR A 95 3.16 9.60 -6.09
C THR A 95 2.83 8.73 -4.87
N GLU A 96 1.96 7.74 -5.01
CA GLU A 96 1.63 6.81 -3.92
C GLU A 96 2.76 5.83 -3.63
N GLN A 97 3.54 5.41 -4.64
CA GLN A 97 4.76 4.65 -4.45
C GLN A 97 5.75 5.41 -3.56
N ASP A 98 6.06 6.66 -3.89
CA ASP A 98 7.01 7.49 -3.13
C ASP A 98 6.57 7.67 -1.67
N LYS A 99 5.27 7.88 -1.44
CA LYS A 99 4.71 7.95 -0.07
C LYS A 99 4.85 6.64 0.68
N ALA A 100 4.50 5.52 0.04
CA ALA A 100 4.62 4.19 0.63
C ALA A 100 6.08 3.89 0.99
N GLU A 101 7.03 4.20 0.10
CA GLU A 101 8.45 3.99 0.33
C GLU A 101 9.00 4.81 1.50
N LYS A 102 8.56 6.07 1.62
CA LYS A 102 8.98 6.95 2.72
C LYS A 102 8.39 6.58 4.06
N GLU A 103 7.11 6.19 4.11
CA GLU A 103 6.39 5.99 5.38
C GLU A 103 6.47 4.57 5.93
N LEU A 104 6.69 3.56 5.08
CA LEU A 104 6.83 2.17 5.52
C LEU A 104 8.21 1.87 6.08
N ASN A 105 9.25 2.55 5.57
CA ASN A 105 10.61 2.37 6.03
C ASN A 105 10.76 2.67 7.55
N GLY A 106 11.34 1.73 8.30
CA GLY A 106 11.51 1.84 9.75
C GLY A 106 10.23 1.67 10.57
N THR A 107 9.10 1.34 9.95
CA THR A 107 7.83 1.17 10.68
C THR A 107 7.89 0.01 11.67
N ILE A 108 8.53 -1.10 11.30
CA ILE A 108 8.63 -2.29 12.17
C ILE A 108 9.49 -1.94 13.39
N MET A 109 10.68 -1.36 13.17
CA MET A 109 11.59 -0.99 14.25
C MET A 109 10.97 0.06 15.19
N ARG A 110 10.26 1.04 14.64
CA ARG A 110 9.55 2.04 15.45
C ARG A 110 8.49 1.38 16.34
N TYR A 111 7.69 0.47 15.78
CA TYR A 111 6.66 -0.24 16.53
C TYR A 111 7.27 -1.07 17.67
N VAL A 112 8.35 -1.80 17.39
CA VAL A 112 9.09 -2.57 18.40
C VAL A 112 9.63 -1.66 19.50
N LYS A 113 10.21 -0.51 19.15
CA LYS A 113 10.73 0.48 20.12
C LYS A 113 9.63 1.05 21.01
N GLU A 114 8.45 1.32 20.45
CA GLU A 114 7.30 1.88 21.17
C GLU A 114 6.71 0.85 22.16
N HIS A 115 6.54 -0.40 21.73
CA HIS A 115 5.84 -1.42 22.52
C HIS A 115 6.74 -2.29 23.40
N LEU A 116 8.05 -2.34 23.14
CA LEU A 116 9.05 -2.87 24.07
C LEU A 116 9.77 -1.71 24.74
N SER A 117 9.03 -1.05 25.62
CA SER A 117 9.46 0.14 26.35
C SER A 117 8.85 0.13 27.74
N LYS A 118 9.58 0.64 28.73
CA LYS A 118 9.04 0.91 30.07
C LYS A 118 7.88 1.91 30.06
N ASN A 119 7.73 2.68 28.98
CA ASN A 119 6.63 3.62 28.79
C ASN A 119 5.37 2.94 28.22
N ASP A 120 5.46 1.70 27.71
CA ASP A 120 4.28 0.94 27.28
C ASP A 120 3.61 0.29 28.51
N PRO A 121 2.33 0.60 28.81
CA PRO A 121 1.67 0.10 30.01
C PRO A 121 1.53 -1.43 30.08
N LYS A 122 1.48 -2.12 28.94
CA LYS A 122 1.39 -3.59 28.92
C LYS A 122 2.74 -4.20 29.23
N PHE A 123 3.80 -3.69 28.61
CA PHE A 123 5.16 -4.16 28.84
C PHE A 123 5.64 -3.82 30.26
N LEU A 124 5.32 -2.63 30.77
CA LEU A 124 5.62 -2.22 32.14
C LEU A 124 5.04 -3.18 33.20
N LYS A 125 3.82 -3.69 32.98
CA LYS A 125 3.21 -4.69 33.88
C LYS A 125 4.04 -5.97 33.94
N VAL A 126 4.57 -6.42 32.80
CA VAL A 126 5.44 -7.59 32.72
C VAL A 126 6.78 -7.35 33.43
N LEU A 127 7.38 -6.16 33.25
CA LEU A 127 8.62 -5.79 33.93
C LEU A 127 8.47 -5.78 35.46
N LYS A 128 7.32 -5.34 35.99
CA LYS A 128 7.02 -5.27 37.43
C LYS A 128 6.73 -6.62 38.09
N MET A 129 6.58 -7.70 37.31
CA MET A 129 6.36 -9.04 37.85
C MET A 129 7.53 -9.51 38.71
N ASN A 130 7.22 -10.37 39.69
CA ASN A 130 8.22 -11.06 40.48
C ASN A 130 9.05 -12.00 39.59
N PRO A 131 10.37 -12.15 39.85
CA PRO A 131 11.21 -13.11 39.15
C PRO A 131 10.65 -14.53 39.22
N GLY A 132 10.77 -15.27 38.13
CA GLY A 132 10.30 -16.66 38.02
C GLY A 132 9.78 -17.01 36.63
N SER A 133 9.33 -18.26 36.47
CA SER A 133 8.82 -18.79 35.20
C SER A 133 7.68 -17.94 34.63
N ALA A 134 6.74 -17.51 35.47
CA ALA A 134 5.62 -16.67 35.03
C ALA A 134 6.06 -15.36 34.37
N LYS A 135 7.11 -14.71 34.91
CA LYS A 135 7.68 -13.49 34.30
C LYS A 135 8.42 -13.79 33.00
N SER A 136 9.21 -14.86 33.01
CA SER A 136 9.92 -15.35 31.83
C SER A 136 8.96 -15.60 30.66
N ASP A 137 7.87 -16.32 30.90
CA ASP A 137 6.86 -16.63 29.90
C ASP A 137 6.13 -15.35 29.41
N ALA A 138 5.83 -14.43 30.33
CA ALA A 138 5.20 -13.15 29.99
C ALA A 138 6.12 -12.24 29.15
N LEU A 139 7.44 -12.21 29.44
CA LEU A 139 8.43 -11.47 28.65
C LEU A 139 8.56 -12.03 27.24
N LYS A 140 8.63 -13.36 27.12
CA LYS A 140 8.66 -14.05 25.83
C LYS A 140 7.42 -13.71 25.01
N LEU A 141 6.23 -13.90 25.60
CA LEU A 141 4.96 -13.63 24.94
C LEU A 141 4.82 -12.15 24.52
N ALA A 142 5.20 -11.21 25.38
CA ALA A 142 5.12 -9.78 25.07
C ALA A 142 6.05 -9.41 23.90
N THR A 143 7.25 -9.99 23.86
CA THR A 143 8.22 -9.75 22.78
C THR A 143 7.73 -10.33 21.46
N GLU A 144 7.26 -11.59 21.45
CA GLU A 144 6.66 -12.22 20.27
C GLU A 144 5.45 -11.44 19.73
N GLN A 145 4.56 -11.00 20.62
CA GLN A 145 3.40 -10.20 20.24
C GLN A 145 3.77 -8.83 19.69
N ALA A 146 4.79 -8.16 20.24
CA ALA A 146 5.24 -6.87 19.74
C ALA A 146 5.73 -6.99 18.28
N LEU A 147 6.47 -8.05 17.96
CA LEU A 147 6.97 -8.30 16.61
C LEU A 147 5.86 -8.67 15.63
N GLU A 148 4.95 -9.57 16.03
CA GLU A 148 3.82 -9.95 15.18
C GLU A 148 2.89 -8.75 14.91
N ASN A 149 2.69 -7.90 15.90
CA ASN A 149 1.87 -6.69 15.72
C ASN A 149 2.60 -5.62 14.90
N ALA A 150 3.93 -5.53 14.99
CA ALA A 150 4.72 -4.66 14.11
C ALA A 150 4.56 -5.06 12.64
N GLU A 151 4.62 -6.36 12.35
CA GLU A 151 4.36 -6.90 11.02
C GLU A 151 2.94 -6.58 10.54
N LYS A 152 1.92 -6.81 11.38
CA LYS A 152 0.53 -6.48 11.06
C LYS A 152 0.36 -4.98 10.80
N ALA A 153 0.98 -4.13 11.59
CA ALA A 153 0.93 -2.68 11.43
C ALA A 153 1.57 -2.24 10.11
N PHE A 154 2.73 -2.79 9.76
CA PHE A 154 3.39 -2.58 8.47
C PHE A 154 2.46 -3.00 7.31
N ASN A 155 1.93 -4.22 7.35
CA ASN A 155 1.09 -4.77 6.30
C ASN A 155 -0.23 -3.99 6.13
N SER A 156 -0.82 -3.53 7.23
CA SER A 156 -2.02 -2.70 7.21
C SER A 156 -1.77 -1.34 6.56
N ARG A 157 -0.60 -0.74 6.78
CA ARG A 157 -0.23 0.53 6.13
C ARG A 157 -0.01 0.32 4.64
N LEU A 158 0.70 -0.74 4.26
CA LEU A 158 0.90 -1.07 2.85
C LEU A 158 -0.44 -1.30 2.13
N LYS A 159 -1.37 -2.02 2.74
CA LYS A 159 -2.72 -2.24 2.21
C LYS A 159 -3.44 -0.92 1.94
N LYS A 160 -3.30 0.07 2.84
CA LYS A 160 -3.91 1.38 2.71
C LYS A 160 -3.46 2.11 1.45
N TYR A 161 -2.17 2.09 1.12
CA TYR A 161 -1.67 2.69 -0.13
C TYR A 161 -2.26 2.04 -1.38
N ALA A 162 -2.38 0.70 -1.38
CA ALA A 162 -3.02 0.00 -2.49
C ALA A 162 -4.52 0.36 -2.61
N GLU A 163 -5.21 0.52 -1.48
CA GLU A 163 -6.61 0.96 -1.45
C GLU A 163 -6.77 2.42 -1.91
N ASP A 164 -5.83 3.30 -1.55
CA ASP A 164 -5.83 4.71 -1.96
C ASP A 164 -5.65 4.84 -3.48
N ILE A 165 -4.74 4.06 -4.08
CA ILE A 165 -4.59 3.99 -5.56
C ILE A 165 -5.88 3.50 -6.21
N LEU A 166 -6.45 2.40 -5.71
CA LEU A 166 -7.69 1.85 -6.27
C LEU A 166 -8.83 2.86 -6.20
N ARG A 167 -8.96 3.58 -5.08
CA ARG A 167 -9.98 4.62 -4.90
C ARG A 167 -9.82 5.73 -5.92
N GLU A 168 -8.60 6.21 -6.13
CA GLU A 168 -8.32 7.30 -7.07
C GLU A 168 -8.59 6.90 -8.52
N PHE A 169 -8.22 5.67 -8.88
CA PHE A 169 -8.52 5.08 -10.19
C PHE A 169 -10.02 4.98 -10.40
N THR A 170 -10.73 4.39 -9.42
CA THR A 170 -12.18 4.22 -9.48
C THR A 170 -12.88 5.57 -9.64
N SER A 171 -12.47 6.58 -8.87
CA SER A 171 -13.06 7.92 -8.96
C SER A 171 -12.87 8.52 -10.35
N ARG A 172 -11.66 8.49 -10.91
CA ARG A 172 -11.39 9.09 -12.23
C ARG A 172 -12.06 8.35 -13.37
N LEU A 173 -12.09 7.01 -13.31
CA LEU A 173 -12.78 6.20 -14.31
C LEU A 173 -14.29 6.44 -14.27
N ASN A 174 -14.89 6.52 -13.09
CA ASN A 174 -16.31 6.84 -12.96
C ASN A 174 -16.63 8.22 -13.52
N SER A 175 -15.82 9.25 -13.24
CA SER A 175 -16.01 10.58 -13.84
C SER A 175 -15.94 10.53 -15.37
N ARG A 176 -14.99 9.79 -15.95
CA ARG A 176 -14.87 9.64 -17.41
C ARG A 176 -16.08 8.94 -18.03
N ILE A 177 -16.58 7.88 -17.38
CA ILE A 177 -17.77 7.17 -17.83
C ILE A 177 -18.96 8.10 -17.82
N SER A 178 -19.19 8.84 -16.73
CA SER A 178 -20.29 9.81 -16.65
C SER A 178 -20.17 10.93 -17.69
N ASP A 179 -18.96 11.45 -17.95
CA ASP A 179 -18.73 12.43 -19.00
C ASP A 179 -19.05 11.87 -20.40
N GLN A 180 -18.68 10.62 -20.67
CA GLN A 180 -18.99 9.93 -21.92
C GLN A 180 -20.50 9.68 -22.08
N GLU A 181 -21.17 9.21 -21.03
CA GLU A 181 -22.62 9.01 -20.99
C GLU A 181 -23.37 10.33 -21.25
N GLY A 182 -22.90 11.43 -20.66
CA GLY A 182 -23.44 12.77 -20.89
C GLY A 182 -23.31 13.21 -22.35
N ARG A 183 -22.12 13.04 -22.95
CA ARG A 183 -21.88 13.35 -24.37
C ARG A 183 -22.71 12.48 -25.31
N MET A 184 -22.84 11.18 -25.01
CA MET A 184 -23.70 10.27 -25.77
C MET A 184 -25.16 10.69 -25.69
N SER A 185 -25.66 11.03 -24.51
CA SER A 185 -27.04 11.49 -24.32
C SER A 185 -27.31 12.77 -25.10
N GLN A 186 -26.38 13.73 -25.06
CA GLN A 186 -26.49 14.94 -25.87
C GLN A 186 -26.53 14.62 -27.36
N ARG A 187 -25.65 13.72 -27.83
CA ARG A 187 -25.60 13.33 -29.24
C ARG A 187 -26.86 12.60 -29.70
N ILE A 188 -27.46 11.77 -28.84
CA ILE A 188 -28.76 11.14 -29.10
C ILE A 188 -29.82 12.22 -29.29
N GLY A 189 -29.89 13.22 -28.40
CA GLY A 189 -30.84 14.32 -28.55
C GLY A 189 -30.63 15.13 -29.83
N GLU A 190 -29.39 15.42 -30.22
CA GLU A 190 -29.08 16.07 -31.51
C GLU A 190 -29.59 15.25 -32.70
N LEU A 191 -29.42 13.92 -32.67
CA LEU A 191 -29.88 13.01 -33.72
C LEU A 191 -31.41 12.92 -33.77
N GLU A 192 -32.08 12.88 -32.62
CA GLU A 192 -33.55 12.89 -32.54
C GLU A 192 -34.14 14.18 -33.13
N ILE A 193 -33.52 15.33 -32.86
CA ILE A 193 -33.92 16.62 -33.46
C ILE A 193 -33.73 16.58 -34.98
N LEU A 194 -32.54 16.19 -35.45
CA LEU A 194 -32.25 16.06 -36.89
C LEU A 194 -33.23 15.11 -37.59
N GLN A 195 -33.59 14.00 -36.95
CA GLN A 195 -34.57 13.07 -37.48
C GLN A 195 -35.95 13.73 -37.60
N ALA A 196 -36.43 14.43 -36.57
CA ALA A 196 -37.71 15.13 -36.60
C ALA A 196 -37.74 16.27 -37.64
N GLU A 197 -36.64 17.00 -37.80
CA GLU A 197 -36.49 18.06 -38.81
C GLU A 197 -36.48 17.48 -40.24
N ALA A 198 -35.86 16.32 -40.45
CA ALA A 198 -35.92 15.60 -41.72
C ALA A 198 -37.35 15.07 -42.01
N GLU A 199 -38.02 14.46 -41.02
CA GLU A 199 -39.37 13.93 -41.16
C GLU A 199 -40.42 15.02 -41.41
N SER A 200 -40.21 16.22 -40.84
CA SER A 200 -41.06 17.40 -41.08
C SER A 200 -40.74 18.13 -42.39
N GLY A 201 -39.72 17.69 -43.14
CA GLY A 201 -39.29 18.29 -44.40
C GLY A 201 -38.58 19.65 -44.25
N GLN A 202 -38.15 20.00 -43.04
CA GLN A 202 -37.37 21.21 -42.76
C GLN A 202 -35.90 21.06 -43.16
N ILE A 203 -35.41 19.83 -43.28
CA ILE A 203 -34.07 19.50 -43.79
C ILE A 203 -34.18 18.77 -45.11
N ASP A 204 -33.46 19.28 -46.12
CA ASP A 204 -33.17 18.55 -47.34
C ASP A 204 -32.05 17.53 -47.05
N VAL A 205 -32.46 16.29 -46.82
CA VAL A 205 -31.56 15.17 -46.46
C VAL A 205 -30.54 14.89 -47.55
N ASP A 206 -30.88 15.10 -48.82
CA ASP A 206 -29.97 14.88 -49.94
C ASP A 206 -28.90 15.99 -49.98
N ALA A 207 -29.27 17.25 -49.73
CA ALA A 207 -28.30 18.34 -49.61
C ALA A 207 -27.37 18.19 -48.38
N LEU A 208 -27.89 17.67 -47.26
CA LEU A 208 -27.08 17.39 -46.06
C LEU A 208 -26.08 16.25 -46.33
N LYS A 209 -26.51 15.23 -47.07
CA LYS A 209 -25.68 14.09 -47.47
C LYS A 209 -24.58 14.53 -48.44
N ASP A 210 -24.91 15.35 -49.43
CA ASP A 210 -23.95 15.88 -50.40
C ASP A 210 -22.91 16.80 -49.74
N SER A 211 -23.32 17.65 -48.79
CA SER A 211 -22.40 18.53 -48.05
C SER A 211 -21.50 17.78 -47.06
N SER A 212 -21.95 16.64 -46.54
CA SER A 212 -21.17 15.80 -45.61
C SER A 212 -20.24 14.82 -46.33
N SER A 213 -20.47 14.55 -47.62
CA SER A 213 -19.73 13.57 -48.43
C SER A 213 -18.20 13.78 -48.43
N PRO A 214 -17.66 15.01 -48.63
CA PRO A 214 -16.21 15.22 -48.65
C PRO A 214 -15.52 14.88 -47.32
N VAL A 215 -16.20 15.16 -46.20
CA VAL A 215 -15.69 14.87 -44.86
C VAL A 215 -15.72 13.36 -44.59
N MET A 216 -16.78 12.67 -45.03
CA MET A 216 -16.89 11.21 -44.93
C MET A 216 -15.83 10.48 -45.77
N GLU A 217 -15.60 10.91 -47.00
CA GLU A 217 -14.56 10.34 -47.87
C GLU A 217 -13.15 10.57 -47.30
N SER A 218 -12.90 11.75 -46.74
CA SER A 218 -11.63 12.08 -46.07
C SER A 218 -11.40 11.20 -44.84
N ALA A 219 -12.43 11.02 -44.02
CA ALA A 219 -12.37 10.15 -42.85
C ALA A 219 -12.11 8.68 -43.23
N GLN A 220 -12.77 8.17 -44.29
CA GLN A 220 -12.52 6.81 -44.79
C GLN A 220 -11.09 6.64 -45.33
N CYS A 221 -10.53 7.64 -46.01
CA CYS A 221 -9.13 7.59 -46.45
C CYS A 221 -8.17 7.52 -45.26
N ILE A 222 -8.38 8.35 -44.22
CA ILE A 222 -7.54 8.35 -43.01
C ILE A 222 -7.62 7.00 -42.29
N ILE A 223 -8.83 6.45 -42.11
CA ILE A 223 -9.02 5.13 -41.48
C ILE A 223 -8.29 4.04 -42.27
N ARG A 224 -8.45 4.00 -43.61
CA ARG A 224 -7.75 3.02 -44.45
C ARG A 224 -6.23 3.16 -44.42
N MET A 225 -5.70 4.37 -44.37
CA MET A 225 -4.25 4.56 -44.23
C MET A 225 -3.75 4.02 -42.89
N LEU A 226 -4.47 4.29 -41.80
CA LEU A 226 -4.13 3.79 -40.46
C LEU A 226 -4.26 2.26 -40.36
N GLU A 227 -5.24 1.65 -41.03
CA GLU A 227 -5.41 0.19 -41.09
C GLU A 227 -4.36 -0.51 -41.97
N MET A 228 -3.70 0.20 -42.89
CA MET A 228 -2.63 -0.32 -43.74
C MET A 228 -1.23 -0.19 -43.13
N GLU A 229 -1.06 0.65 -42.11
CA GLU A 229 0.20 0.85 -41.37
C GLU A 229 0.33 -0.08 -40.14
N MET A 230 -0.71 -0.83 -39.80
CA MET A 230 -0.70 -1.94 -38.82
C MET A 230 -0.43 -3.30 -39.50
#